data_AF-A0A946UPE6-F1
#
_entry.id   AF-A0A946UPE6-F1
#
_cell.length_a   1.000
_cell.length_b   1.000
_cell.length_c   1.000
_cell.angle_alpha   90.00
_cell.angle_beta   90.00
_cell.angle_gamma   90.00
#
_symmetry.space_group_name_H-M   'P 1'
#
loop_
_entity.id
_entity.type
_entity.pdbx_description
1 polymer ?
#
loop_
_entity_poly.entity_id
_entity_poly.type
_entity_poly.pdbx_seq_one_letter_code
_entity_poly.pdbx_strand_id
1 'polypeptide(L)'
;MNNVFKKTQWTCLGLLIALTSGAPALADDTEILLINPNAANPPQSNILFIIDSSGSMGDEVETKEIYDSSITYDNTVAGCDPDTLYWTAVNTVPSCIAANTQFIQESAFVCDEATARMTTVGSYTDAMVQFYGDGAGSAAWQQLLPGNNTGIVECFNDSGVHGIGDPNDVYAKKGSTLTPYTSARSQEINWSGGAVSNGITVYDGNYLNYKAVPVLVNRSKIDIVKEVSDVVLNAIEDVNIGIMRFNDNEGGPVIQDIVDLDTNRVAILAAINGIVDGGRTPLSETLYEAALYWRGMPAYYGENVNEHVTDPAALSQLTPEIYEAPEMLSCTKNFNVLLTDGEPVDDGETPSLVDGLPNWAAGAGQVGCTGTNMGDCL
;
A
#
# COMPACT_ATOMS: atom_id res chain seq x y z
N MET A 1 53.03 6.97 -40.64
CA MET A 1 52.27 7.93 -39.81
C MET A 1 50.76 7.90 -40.00
N ASN A 2 50.18 7.40 -41.12
CA ASN A 2 48.71 7.47 -41.35
C ASN A 2 47.85 6.35 -40.72
N ASN A 3 48.42 5.26 -40.21
CA ASN A 3 47.64 4.16 -39.62
C ASN A 3 47.46 4.25 -38.10
N VAL A 4 48.25 5.10 -37.43
CA VAL A 4 48.12 5.33 -35.98
C VAL A 4 46.98 6.32 -35.72
N PHE A 5 46.85 7.38 -36.52
CA PHE A 5 45.77 8.37 -36.39
C PHE A 5 44.36 7.81 -36.61
N LYS A 6 44.20 6.78 -37.47
CA LYS A 6 42.89 6.13 -37.67
C LYS A 6 42.48 5.25 -36.49
N LYS A 7 43.41 4.62 -35.78
CA LYS A 7 43.06 3.80 -34.60
C LYS A 7 42.67 4.67 -33.40
N THR A 8 43.27 5.84 -33.23
CA THR A 8 42.93 6.78 -32.14
C THR A 8 41.57 7.46 -32.34
N GLN A 9 41.14 7.67 -33.59
CA GLN A 9 39.80 8.24 -33.86
C GLN A 9 38.66 7.26 -33.51
N TRP A 10 38.88 5.95 -33.66
CA TRP A 10 37.85 4.94 -33.37
C TRP A 10 37.75 4.62 -31.88
N THR A 11 38.84 4.69 -31.12
CA THR A 11 38.80 4.55 -29.65
C THR A 11 38.19 5.77 -28.96
N CYS A 12 38.42 6.99 -29.45
CA CYS A 12 37.79 8.18 -28.89
C CYS A 12 36.28 8.26 -29.17
N LEU A 13 35.80 7.74 -30.31
CA LEU A 13 34.37 7.71 -30.63
C LEU A 13 33.61 6.65 -29.82
N GLY A 14 34.24 5.51 -29.52
CA GLY A 14 33.67 4.49 -28.64
C GLY A 14 33.54 4.93 -27.17
N LEU A 15 34.52 5.69 -26.67
CA LEU A 15 34.46 6.24 -25.31
C LEU A 15 33.39 7.34 -25.17
N LEU A 16 33.13 8.12 -26.23
CA LEU A 16 32.12 9.18 -26.22
C LEU A 16 30.69 8.64 -26.25
N ILE A 17 30.46 7.49 -26.91
CA ILE A 17 29.14 6.84 -26.96
C ILE A 17 28.81 6.14 -25.62
N ALA A 18 29.81 5.54 -24.96
CA ALA A 18 29.64 4.93 -23.64
C ALA A 18 29.26 5.94 -22.53
N LEU A 19 29.67 7.21 -22.69
CA LEU A 19 29.29 8.32 -21.79
C LEU A 19 27.89 8.88 -22.05
N THR A 20 27.25 8.52 -23.17
CA THR A 20 25.87 8.96 -23.51
C THR A 20 24.79 7.91 -23.22
N SER A 21 25.17 6.66 -22.94
CA SER A 21 24.25 5.57 -22.58
C SER A 21 24.09 5.35 -21.07
N GLY A 22 24.79 6.14 -20.24
CA GLY A 22 24.51 6.27 -18.82
C GLY A 22 23.65 7.51 -18.56
N ALA A 23 22.39 7.50 -19.03
CA ALA A 23 21.42 8.34 -18.35
C ALA A 23 21.42 7.88 -16.88
N PRO A 24 21.52 8.77 -15.89
CA PRO A 24 21.12 8.35 -14.56
C PRO A 24 19.71 7.77 -14.75
N ALA A 25 19.52 6.52 -14.35
CA ALA A 25 18.23 6.15 -13.82
C ALA A 25 18.03 7.15 -12.67
N LEU A 26 17.36 8.26 -13.00
CA LEU A 26 16.63 9.01 -11.99
C LEU A 26 15.71 7.93 -11.44
N ALA A 27 16.08 7.41 -10.28
CA ALA A 27 15.13 6.78 -9.41
C ALA A 27 13.99 7.80 -9.32
N ASP A 28 12.86 7.45 -9.93
CA ASP A 28 11.64 8.20 -9.81
C ASP A 28 11.09 7.83 -8.42
N ASP A 29 11.52 8.61 -7.43
CA ASP A 29 11.16 8.43 -6.03
C ASP A 29 9.63 8.51 -5.88
N THR A 30 9.01 7.39 -5.45
CA THR A 30 7.67 7.29 -4.81
C THR A 30 6.55 8.21 -5.32
N GLU A 31 6.19 8.14 -6.61
CA GLU A 31 4.86 8.57 -7.08
C GLU A 31 3.84 7.44 -6.81
N ILE A 32 3.68 7.04 -5.54
CA ILE A 32 2.67 6.04 -5.13
C ILE A 32 1.35 6.69 -4.72
N LEU A 33 1.28 8.02 -4.53
CA LEU A 33 0.04 8.69 -4.10
C LEU A 33 -0.07 10.10 -4.69
N LEU A 34 -0.53 10.19 -5.94
CA LEU A 34 -1.21 11.41 -6.43
C LEU A 34 -2.71 11.11 -6.51
N ILE A 35 -3.37 11.13 -5.36
CA ILE A 35 -4.83 11.17 -5.27
C ILE A 35 -5.28 12.47 -5.94
N ASN A 36 -6.08 12.37 -7.00
CA ASN A 36 -6.78 13.52 -7.58
C ASN A 36 -8.13 13.67 -6.85
N PRO A 37 -8.29 14.64 -5.94
CA PRO A 37 -9.48 14.78 -5.07
C PRO A 37 -10.76 15.19 -5.82
N ASN A 38 -10.74 15.28 -7.16
CA ASN A 38 -11.88 15.72 -7.98
C ASN A 38 -12.31 14.70 -9.04
N ALA A 39 -11.70 13.52 -9.12
CA ALA A 39 -12.21 12.48 -10.01
C ALA A 39 -13.40 11.79 -9.31
N ALA A 40 -14.58 11.84 -9.92
CA ALA A 40 -15.77 11.16 -9.40
C ALA A 40 -15.64 9.62 -9.37
N ASN A 41 -14.56 9.09 -9.95
CA ASN A 41 -14.05 7.71 -9.88
C ASN A 41 -12.57 7.78 -10.34
N PRO A 42 -11.57 7.97 -9.47
CA PRO A 42 -10.18 7.87 -9.87
C PRO A 42 -9.93 6.45 -10.39
N PRO A 43 -9.20 6.28 -11.52
CA PRO A 43 -8.98 4.95 -12.04
C PRO A 43 -8.02 4.21 -11.10
N GLN A 44 -8.48 3.08 -10.54
CA GLN A 44 -7.76 2.31 -9.52
C GLN A 44 -6.62 1.50 -10.15
N SER A 45 -5.50 1.41 -9.43
CA SER A 45 -4.36 0.58 -9.84
C SER A 45 -4.55 -0.85 -9.35
N ASN A 46 -4.18 -1.83 -10.16
CA ASN A 46 -4.20 -3.24 -9.75
C ASN A 46 -2.84 -3.66 -9.17
N ILE A 47 -2.84 -4.26 -7.99
CA ILE A 47 -1.64 -4.76 -7.31
C ILE A 47 -1.84 -6.26 -7.04
N LEU A 48 -0.94 -7.07 -7.57
CA LEU A 48 -0.90 -8.51 -7.32
C LEU A 48 0.22 -8.80 -6.31
N PHE A 49 -0.17 -9.16 -5.09
CA PHE A 49 0.76 -9.65 -4.07
C PHE A 49 1.12 -11.09 -4.38
N ILE A 50 2.41 -11.39 -4.48
CA ILE A 50 2.95 -12.74 -4.66
C ILE A 50 3.74 -13.06 -3.40
N ILE A 51 3.18 -13.91 -2.55
CA ILE A 51 3.70 -14.19 -1.22
C ILE A 51 4.43 -15.54 -1.27
N ASP A 52 5.72 -15.49 -0.98
CA ASP A 52 6.53 -16.67 -0.73
C ASP A 52 6.03 -17.37 0.54
N SER A 53 5.63 -18.63 0.38
CA SER A 53 5.23 -19.48 1.49
C SER A 53 6.27 -20.56 1.77
N SER A 54 7.47 -20.50 1.20
CA SER A 54 8.51 -21.53 1.34
C SER A 54 8.89 -21.80 2.79
N GLY A 55 9.50 -22.96 3.06
CA GLY A 55 9.92 -23.32 4.42
C GLY A 55 10.92 -22.34 5.07
N SER A 56 11.71 -21.58 4.29
CA SER A 56 12.61 -20.56 4.82
C SER A 56 11.87 -19.36 5.42
N MET A 57 10.62 -19.14 4.99
CA MET A 57 9.75 -18.11 5.56
C MET A 57 9.31 -18.42 7.00
N GLY A 58 9.42 -19.69 7.43
CA GLY A 58 9.21 -20.11 8.82
C GLY A 58 10.37 -19.74 9.76
N ASP A 59 11.54 -19.39 9.24
CA ASP A 59 12.69 -19.02 10.07
C ASP A 59 12.42 -17.73 10.85
N GLU A 60 12.79 -17.72 12.13
CA GLU A 60 12.67 -16.53 12.98
C GLU A 60 13.81 -15.53 12.72
N VAL A 61 13.43 -14.25 12.65
CA VAL A 61 14.37 -13.12 12.62
C VAL A 61 14.04 -12.14 13.73
N GLU A 62 15.06 -11.45 14.25
CA GLU A 62 14.87 -10.35 15.18
C GLU A 62 14.31 -9.15 14.40
N THR A 63 13.10 -8.72 14.76
CA THR A 63 12.41 -7.58 14.16
C THR A 63 11.90 -6.65 15.24
N LYS A 64 11.43 -5.48 14.85
CA LYS A 64 10.68 -4.59 15.75
C LYS A 64 9.29 -5.18 15.94
N GLU A 65 8.84 -5.24 17.18
CA GLU A 65 7.44 -5.54 17.49
C GLU A 65 6.55 -4.54 16.77
N ILE A 66 5.46 -4.99 16.17
CA ILE A 66 4.54 -4.11 15.45
C ILE A 66 3.69 -3.32 16.43
N TYR A 67 3.29 -2.11 16.02
CA TYR A 67 2.45 -1.26 16.84
C TYR A 67 1.09 -1.92 17.10
N ASP A 68 0.67 -1.92 18.36
CA ASP A 68 -0.65 -2.35 18.81
C ASP A 68 -1.26 -1.23 19.66
N SER A 69 -2.30 -0.57 19.11
CA SER A 69 -2.99 0.53 19.79
C SER A 69 -3.68 0.13 21.10
N SER A 70 -3.91 -1.17 21.35
CA SER A 70 -4.45 -1.64 22.63
C SER A 70 -3.43 -1.64 23.77
N ILE A 71 -2.14 -1.51 23.45
CA ILE A 71 -1.04 -1.44 24.42
C ILE A 71 -0.68 0.02 24.66
N THR A 72 -0.65 0.45 25.92
CA THR A 72 -0.08 1.76 26.28
C THR A 72 1.43 1.67 26.41
N TYR A 73 2.16 2.34 25.52
CA TYR A 73 3.61 2.35 25.46
C TYR A 73 4.24 3.35 26.43
N ASP A 74 5.48 3.08 26.85
CA ASP A 74 6.21 3.93 27.79
C ASP A 74 6.50 5.32 27.18
N ASN A 75 6.08 6.37 27.88
CA ASN A 75 6.23 7.75 27.44
C ASN A 75 7.43 8.47 28.08
N THR A 76 8.29 7.79 28.85
CA THR A 76 9.43 8.44 29.53
C THR A 76 10.45 9.05 28.57
N VAL A 77 10.55 8.53 27.35
CA VAL A 77 11.50 9.00 26.32
C VAL A 77 10.89 10.07 25.42
N ALA A 78 9.74 9.81 24.82
CA ALA A 78 9.12 10.75 23.88
C ALA A 78 8.31 11.84 24.57
N GLY A 79 7.73 11.54 25.74
CA GLY A 79 6.87 12.45 26.49
C GLY A 79 5.50 12.70 25.83
N CYS A 80 5.05 11.81 24.95
CA CYS A 80 3.77 11.97 24.27
C CYS A 80 2.62 11.54 25.17
N ASP A 81 1.57 12.36 25.19
CA ASP A 81 0.31 12.04 25.87
C ASP A 81 -0.47 11.05 24.99
N PRO A 82 -0.79 9.83 25.48
CA PRO A 82 -1.52 8.84 24.70
C PRO A 82 -2.95 9.27 24.34
N ASP A 83 -3.57 10.21 25.06
CA ASP A 83 -4.94 10.68 24.77
C ASP A 83 -4.95 11.88 23.79
N THR A 84 -3.85 12.05 23.04
CA THR A 84 -3.60 13.23 22.20
C THR A 84 -3.05 12.86 20.82
N LEU A 85 -3.60 13.50 19.79
CA LEU A 85 -3.11 13.43 18.42
C LEU A 85 -2.22 14.62 18.09
N TYR A 86 -1.00 14.35 17.64
CA TYR A 86 -0.03 15.36 17.23
C TYR A 86 -0.07 15.48 15.71
N TRP A 87 -0.16 16.71 15.20
CA TRP A 87 -0.37 16.90 13.76
C TRP A 87 0.72 17.75 13.12
N THR A 88 0.90 17.55 11.82
CA THR A 88 1.88 18.26 11.00
C THR A 88 1.29 18.54 9.62
N ALA A 89 1.64 19.70 9.06
CA ALA A 89 1.32 20.06 7.67
C ALA A 89 2.50 19.81 6.71
N VAL A 90 3.57 19.21 7.22
CA VAL A 90 4.79 18.87 6.48
C VAL A 90 5.16 17.42 6.78
N ASN A 91 5.97 16.80 5.91
CA ASN A 91 6.40 15.40 6.03
C ASN A 91 7.48 15.21 7.12
N THR A 92 7.21 15.66 8.35
CA THR A 92 8.07 15.49 9.52
C THR A 92 7.26 14.99 10.69
N VAL A 93 7.72 13.91 11.32
CA VAL A 93 7.10 13.36 12.54
C VAL A 93 7.14 14.42 13.66
N PRO A 94 5.99 14.77 14.26
CA PRO A 94 5.93 15.79 15.30
C PRO A 94 6.61 15.33 16.59
N SER A 95 7.17 16.29 17.34
CA SER A 95 7.75 16.04 18.68
C SER A 95 6.76 16.38 19.78
N CYS A 96 6.77 15.66 20.89
CA CYS A 96 5.83 15.88 22.01
C CYS A 96 6.37 16.83 23.10
N ILE A 97 7.34 17.68 22.75
CA ILE A 97 7.90 18.67 23.68
C ILE A 97 6.84 19.73 24.05
N ALA A 98 6.97 20.32 25.25
CA ALA A 98 6.02 21.33 25.74
C ALA A 98 5.87 22.58 24.85
N ALA A 99 6.84 22.86 23.97
CA ALA A 99 6.76 23.95 23.01
C ALA A 99 5.89 23.62 21.77
N ASN A 100 5.60 22.34 21.53
CA ASN A 100 4.72 21.94 20.45
C ASN A 100 3.26 22.22 20.85
N THR A 101 2.59 23.05 20.07
CA THR A 101 1.18 23.41 20.24
C THR A 101 0.29 22.82 19.14
N GLN A 102 0.87 22.03 18.23
CA GLN A 102 0.17 21.35 17.14
C GLN A 102 -0.29 19.98 17.61
N PHE A 103 -1.30 19.98 18.47
CA PHE A 103 -1.94 18.77 18.95
C PHE A 103 -3.45 18.97 19.18
N ILE A 104 -4.19 17.88 19.17
CA ILE A 104 -5.64 17.79 19.33
C ILE A 104 -5.90 16.70 20.36
N GLN A 105 -6.79 16.95 21.32
CA GLN A 105 -7.26 15.90 22.24
C GLN A 105 -8.07 14.88 21.46
N GLU A 106 -7.86 13.58 21.68
CA GLU A 106 -8.59 12.54 20.94
C GLU A 106 -10.11 12.69 21.05
N SER A 107 -10.60 13.10 22.23
CA SER A 107 -12.03 13.41 22.45
C SER A 107 -12.61 14.51 21.56
N ALA A 108 -11.76 15.34 20.93
CA ALA A 108 -12.16 16.38 19.99
C ALA A 108 -11.99 15.93 18.52
N PHE A 109 -11.38 14.78 18.26
CA PHE A 109 -11.18 14.26 16.91
C PHE A 109 -12.32 13.28 16.58
N VAL A 110 -13.19 13.65 15.64
CA VAL A 110 -14.42 12.90 15.34
C VAL A 110 -14.41 12.25 13.96
N CYS A 111 -13.23 12.16 13.33
CA CYS A 111 -13.03 11.43 12.09
C CYS A 111 -12.99 9.91 12.38
N ASP A 112 -14.11 9.22 12.15
CA ASP A 112 -14.29 7.78 12.40
C ASP A 112 -13.39 6.94 11.49
N GLU A 113 -13.25 7.33 10.21
CA GLU A 113 -12.35 6.65 9.28
C GLU A 113 -10.90 6.70 9.78
N ALA A 114 -10.42 7.87 10.23
CA ALA A 114 -9.08 7.99 10.78
C ALA A 114 -8.90 7.15 12.06
N THR A 115 -9.90 7.16 12.96
CA THR A 115 -9.84 6.36 14.19
C THR A 115 -9.70 4.88 13.87
N ALA A 116 -10.46 4.34 12.92
CA ALA A 116 -10.33 2.94 12.51
C ALA A 116 -8.90 2.60 12.04
N ARG A 117 -8.29 3.49 11.23
CA ARG A 117 -6.98 3.28 10.58
C ARG A 117 -5.80 3.48 11.53
N MET A 118 -5.94 4.43 12.45
CA MET A 118 -4.90 4.73 13.44
C MET A 118 -4.70 3.60 14.45
N THR A 119 -5.69 2.73 14.67
CA THR A 119 -5.54 1.56 15.55
C THR A 119 -4.41 0.62 15.10
N THR A 120 -4.14 0.53 13.79
CA THR A 120 -3.10 -0.35 13.22
C THR A 120 -1.86 0.42 12.78
N VAL A 121 -2.02 1.63 12.23
CA VAL A 121 -0.90 2.38 11.62
C VAL A 121 -0.29 3.40 12.59
N GLY A 122 -1.09 3.92 13.51
CA GLY A 122 -0.69 4.99 14.44
C GLY A 122 -0.55 6.39 13.83
N SER A 123 -0.87 6.55 12.55
CA SER A 123 -0.93 7.84 11.87
C SER A 123 -1.92 7.82 10.72
N TYR A 124 -2.47 8.99 10.37
CA TYR A 124 -3.44 9.14 9.28
C TYR A 124 -3.25 10.48 8.57
N THR A 125 -3.45 10.52 7.25
CA THR A 125 -3.31 11.75 6.44
C THR A 125 -4.57 12.03 5.66
N ASP A 126 -5.11 13.25 5.81
CA ASP A 126 -6.27 13.71 5.05
C ASP A 126 -6.35 15.26 5.01
N ALA A 127 -7.32 15.79 4.30
CA ALA A 127 -7.84 17.14 4.45
C ALA A 127 -8.70 17.23 5.71
N MET A 128 -8.38 18.19 6.59
CA MET A 128 -9.03 18.33 7.89
C MET A 128 -9.50 19.75 8.14
N VAL A 129 -10.56 19.87 8.93
CA VAL A 129 -11.09 21.15 9.42
C VAL A 129 -11.30 21.09 10.92
N GLN A 130 -11.21 22.25 11.58
CA GLN A 130 -11.46 22.40 13.00
C GLN A 130 -12.61 23.39 13.24
N PHE A 131 -13.56 23.00 14.08
CA PHE A 131 -14.70 23.82 14.48
C PHE A 131 -14.35 24.60 15.75
N TYR A 132 -14.29 25.92 15.64
CA TYR A 132 -14.09 26.78 16.79
C TYR A 132 -14.80 28.13 16.65
N GLY A 133 -15.07 28.70 17.81
CA GLY A 133 -15.81 29.95 17.95
C GLY A 133 -14.97 31.20 17.73
N ASP A 134 -15.62 32.28 17.34
CA ASP A 134 -15.01 33.63 17.26
C ASP A 134 -14.98 34.37 18.61
N GLY A 135 -15.49 33.73 19.68
CA GLY A 135 -15.65 34.34 21.00
C GLY A 135 -16.79 35.36 21.09
N ALA A 136 -17.53 35.59 19.99
CA ALA A 136 -18.65 36.54 19.88
C ALA A 136 -20.01 35.85 19.67
N GLY A 137 -20.06 34.53 19.88
CA GLY A 137 -21.30 33.73 19.80
C GLY A 137 -21.54 33.07 18.44
N SER A 138 -20.53 33.02 17.57
CA SER A 138 -20.55 32.24 16.33
C SER A 138 -19.38 31.25 16.30
N ALA A 139 -19.52 30.18 15.53
CA ALA A 139 -18.45 29.22 15.27
C ALA A 139 -18.48 28.81 13.79
N ALA A 140 -17.34 28.36 13.28
CA ALA A 140 -17.23 27.90 11.90
C ALA A 140 -16.09 26.89 11.78
N TRP A 141 -16.22 26.01 10.78
CA TRP A 141 -15.11 25.17 10.32
C TRP A 141 -14.05 26.03 9.67
N GLN A 142 -12.82 25.86 10.14
CA GLN A 142 -11.65 26.61 9.73
C GLN A 142 -10.43 25.70 9.75
N GLN A 143 -9.28 26.23 9.33
CA GLN A 143 -8.04 25.49 9.34
C GLN A 143 -7.63 25.10 10.76
N LEU A 144 -6.93 23.98 10.89
CA LEU A 144 -6.31 23.58 12.17
C LEU A 144 -5.32 24.66 12.59
N LEU A 145 -5.46 25.14 13.84
CA LEU A 145 -4.60 26.16 14.42
C LEU A 145 -3.77 25.60 15.57
N PRO A 146 -2.46 25.90 15.63
CA PRO A 146 -1.66 25.57 16.80
C PRO A 146 -2.26 26.24 18.06
N GLY A 147 -2.37 25.48 19.14
CA GLY A 147 -2.91 25.93 20.43
C GLY A 147 -4.42 25.75 20.59
N ASN A 148 -5.15 25.36 19.54
CA ASN A 148 -6.54 24.94 19.66
C ASN A 148 -6.62 23.40 19.75
N ASN A 149 -6.58 22.88 20.96
CA ASN A 149 -6.49 21.44 21.21
C ASN A 149 -7.83 20.76 21.52
N THR A 150 -8.90 21.52 21.72
CA THR A 150 -10.23 20.99 22.14
C THR A 150 -11.34 21.29 21.14
N GLY A 151 -11.06 22.08 20.10
CA GLY A 151 -12.00 22.29 19.01
C GLY A 151 -12.20 21.01 18.21
N ILE A 152 -13.45 20.70 17.89
CA ILE A 152 -13.85 19.50 17.14
C ILE A 152 -13.10 19.48 15.79
N VAL A 153 -12.50 18.35 15.44
CA VAL A 153 -11.79 18.15 14.17
C VAL A 153 -12.51 17.08 13.35
N GLU A 154 -12.78 17.42 12.10
CA GLU A 154 -13.43 16.57 11.10
C GLU A 154 -12.51 16.38 9.89
N CYS A 155 -12.63 15.23 9.23
CA CYS A 155 -11.85 14.86 8.04
C CYS A 155 -12.72 14.76 6.79
N PHE A 156 -12.09 14.76 5.62
CA PHE A 156 -12.78 14.73 4.35
C PHE A 156 -13.38 13.35 4.06
N ASN A 157 -12.68 12.27 4.38
CA ASN A 157 -13.16 10.92 4.08
C ASN A 157 -14.44 10.53 4.87
N ASP A 158 -14.73 11.20 5.99
CA ASP A 158 -15.99 11.03 6.74
C ASP A 158 -17.19 11.74 6.09
N SER A 159 -16.95 12.60 5.07
CA SER A 159 -17.97 13.44 4.44
C SER A 159 -19.14 12.63 3.86
N GLY A 160 -20.32 12.79 4.47
CA GLY A 160 -21.53 12.08 4.06
C GLY A 160 -21.69 10.67 4.63
N VAL A 161 -20.75 10.25 5.47
CA VAL A 161 -20.74 8.96 6.17
C VAL A 161 -20.95 9.19 7.66
N HIS A 162 -20.17 10.09 8.26
CA HIS A 162 -20.10 10.30 9.71
C HIS A 162 -20.05 11.79 10.09
N GLY A 163 -20.33 12.07 11.36
CA GLY A 163 -20.42 13.42 11.93
C GLY A 163 -20.19 13.35 13.44
N ILE A 164 -21.04 13.95 14.28
CA ILE A 164 -20.90 13.81 15.76
C ILE A 164 -21.75 12.69 16.37
N GLY A 165 -22.00 11.63 15.60
CA GLY A 165 -22.80 10.47 16.02
C GLY A 165 -24.33 10.58 15.80
N ASP A 166 -24.82 11.63 15.12
CA ASP A 166 -26.18 11.64 14.55
C ASP A 166 -26.11 11.10 13.11
N PRO A 167 -26.78 9.96 12.79
CA PRO A 167 -26.73 9.37 11.46
C PRO A 167 -27.35 10.23 10.35
N ASN A 168 -28.02 11.34 10.70
CA ASN A 168 -28.58 12.27 9.72
C ASN A 168 -27.65 13.46 9.45
N ASP A 169 -26.91 13.92 10.44
CA ASP A 169 -26.08 15.13 10.35
C ASP A 169 -24.61 14.76 10.05
N VAL A 170 -24.40 14.28 8.82
CA VAL A 170 -23.13 13.68 8.32
C VAL A 170 -22.27 14.64 7.49
N TYR A 171 -22.65 15.91 7.39
CA TYR A 171 -21.88 16.91 6.64
C TYR A 171 -21.42 18.05 7.54
N ALA A 172 -20.14 18.41 7.44
CA ALA A 172 -19.58 19.61 8.07
C ALA A 172 -20.25 20.87 7.48
N LYS A 173 -21.03 21.58 8.30
CA LYS A 173 -21.91 22.66 7.85
C LYS A 173 -21.16 23.98 7.60
N LYS A 174 -21.35 24.57 6.43
CA LYS A 174 -20.78 25.87 6.06
C LYS A 174 -21.39 27.05 6.81
N GLY A 175 -20.60 28.12 6.91
CA GLY A 175 -21.00 29.40 7.48
C GLY A 175 -20.74 29.52 8.97
N SER A 176 -21.01 30.70 9.53
CA SER A 176 -20.79 31.01 10.94
C SER A 176 -22.04 30.67 11.76
N THR A 177 -22.13 29.44 12.26
CA THR A 177 -23.26 28.94 13.05
C THR A 177 -22.76 28.13 14.25
N LEU A 178 -23.55 28.01 15.32
CA LEU A 178 -23.19 27.16 16.47
C LEU A 178 -23.45 25.66 16.22
N THR A 179 -24.04 25.30 15.09
CA THR A 179 -24.34 23.92 14.70
C THR A 179 -23.25 23.41 13.76
N PRO A 180 -22.34 22.53 14.19
CA PRO A 180 -21.22 22.08 13.35
C PRO A 180 -21.66 21.22 12.16
N TYR A 181 -22.75 20.46 12.29
CA TYR A 181 -23.17 19.49 11.28
C TYR A 181 -24.52 19.82 10.63
N THR A 182 -24.79 19.16 9.50
CA THR A 182 -26.05 19.24 8.76
C THR A 182 -26.30 17.97 7.94
N SER A 183 -27.58 17.63 7.79
CA SER A 183 -28.05 16.60 6.85
C SER A 183 -28.11 17.01 5.39
N ALA A 184 -27.96 18.30 5.08
CA ALA A 184 -28.08 18.81 3.72
C ALA A 184 -26.71 18.96 3.05
N ARG A 185 -26.37 18.09 2.10
CA ARG A 185 -25.14 18.20 1.27
C ARG A 185 -24.93 19.59 0.67
N SER A 186 -26.01 20.29 0.28
CA SER A 186 -25.93 21.66 -0.26
C SER A 186 -25.39 22.71 0.74
N GLN A 187 -25.39 22.39 2.05
CA GLN A 187 -24.91 23.23 3.13
C GLN A 187 -23.54 22.79 3.64
N GLU A 188 -22.88 21.84 3.00
CA GLU A 188 -21.54 21.44 3.39
C GLU A 188 -20.48 22.51 3.06
N ILE A 189 -19.40 22.53 3.83
CA ILE A 189 -18.18 23.25 3.51
C ILE A 189 -17.60 22.83 2.15
N ASN A 190 -16.82 23.73 1.55
CA ASN A 190 -16.02 23.38 0.38
C ASN A 190 -14.70 22.79 0.84
N TRP A 191 -14.52 21.48 0.68
CA TRP A 191 -13.30 20.75 1.03
C TRP A 191 -12.05 21.17 0.22
N SER A 192 -12.23 21.85 -0.91
CA SER A 192 -11.14 22.50 -1.66
C SER A 192 -11.01 24.00 -1.35
N GLY A 193 -11.71 24.49 -0.32
CA GLY A 193 -11.74 25.90 0.07
C GLY A 193 -10.64 26.29 1.06
N GLY A 194 -10.46 27.60 1.27
CA GLY A 194 -9.43 28.13 2.17
C GLY A 194 -9.66 27.88 3.66
N ALA A 195 -10.78 27.27 4.04
CA ALA A 195 -11.07 26.86 5.41
C ALA A 195 -10.46 25.49 5.77
N VAL A 196 -9.82 24.82 4.82
CA VAL A 196 -9.37 23.43 4.95
C VAL A 196 -7.85 23.37 5.07
N SER A 197 -7.38 22.54 5.99
CA SER A 197 -5.97 22.16 6.08
C SER A 197 -5.77 20.89 5.26
N ASN A 198 -5.14 21.02 4.08
CA ASN A 198 -4.94 19.89 3.17
C ASN A 198 -3.66 19.13 3.51
N GLY A 199 -3.68 17.80 3.38
CA GLY A 199 -2.51 16.94 3.57
C GLY A 199 -1.96 16.99 5.00
N ILE A 200 -2.83 17.09 5.99
CA ILE A 200 -2.42 17.03 7.39
C ILE A 200 -2.21 15.58 7.78
N THR A 201 -1.03 15.27 8.32
CA THR A 201 -0.81 14.00 9.01
C THR A 201 -1.04 14.17 10.50
N VAL A 202 -1.93 13.38 11.07
CA VAL A 202 -2.09 13.20 12.52
C VAL A 202 -1.34 11.94 12.95
N TYR A 203 -0.72 12.00 14.12
CA TYR A 203 0.00 10.90 14.76
C TYR A 203 -0.59 10.69 16.14
N ASP A 204 -0.92 9.44 16.43
CA ASP A 204 -1.33 9.00 17.76
C ASP A 204 -0.17 9.17 18.76
N GLY A 205 -0.43 9.76 19.92
CA GLY A 205 0.58 9.99 20.94
C GLY A 205 1.18 8.70 21.50
N ASN A 206 0.37 7.66 21.64
CA ASN A 206 0.79 6.32 22.02
C ASN A 206 1.68 5.67 20.95
N TYR A 207 1.35 5.86 19.67
CA TYR A 207 2.22 5.45 18.55
C TYR A 207 3.59 6.15 18.56
N LEU A 208 3.63 7.45 18.85
CA LEU A 208 4.89 8.19 18.97
C LEU A 208 5.76 7.68 20.13
N ASN A 209 5.13 7.25 21.24
CA ASN A 209 5.84 6.59 22.34
C ASN A 209 6.42 5.24 21.91
N TYR A 210 5.64 4.39 21.23
CA TYR A 210 6.10 3.14 20.62
C TYR A 210 7.33 3.35 19.72
N LYS A 211 7.27 4.35 18.84
CA LYS A 211 8.34 4.64 17.88
C LYS A 211 9.63 5.08 18.55
N ALA A 212 9.55 5.72 19.71
CA ALA A 212 10.72 6.22 20.43
C ALA A 212 11.49 5.12 21.17
N VAL A 213 10.80 4.05 21.58
CA VAL A 213 11.41 2.92 22.30
C VAL A 213 11.01 1.60 21.63
N PRO A 214 11.64 1.26 20.49
CA PRO A 214 11.30 0.03 19.79
C PRO A 214 11.68 -1.20 20.61
N VAL A 215 10.72 -2.09 20.81
CA VAL A 215 10.94 -3.42 21.40
C VAL A 215 11.32 -4.37 20.27
N LEU A 216 12.39 -5.15 20.49
CA LEU A 216 12.81 -6.18 19.54
C LEU A 216 12.25 -7.54 19.98
N VAL A 217 11.73 -8.28 19.02
CA VAL A 217 11.11 -9.60 19.19
C VAL A 217 11.57 -10.52 18.08
N ASN A 218 11.64 -11.83 18.37
CA ASN A 218 11.79 -12.83 17.33
C ASN A 218 10.41 -13.16 16.75
N ARG A 219 10.31 -13.15 15.43
CA ARG A 219 9.11 -13.49 14.66
C ARG A 219 9.51 -14.28 13.42
N SER A 220 8.67 -15.19 12.97
CA SER A 220 8.87 -15.85 11.67
C SER A 220 8.74 -14.81 10.55
N LYS A 221 9.47 -15.00 9.44
CA LYS A 221 9.39 -14.06 8.30
C LYS A 221 7.99 -14.02 7.69
N ILE A 222 7.28 -15.15 7.65
CA ILE A 222 5.90 -15.21 7.16
C ILE A 222 4.94 -14.41 8.06
N ASP A 223 5.10 -14.46 9.38
CA ASP A 223 4.28 -13.66 10.29
C ASP A 223 4.57 -12.17 10.11
N ILE A 224 5.84 -11.79 9.91
CA ILE A 224 6.20 -10.40 9.59
C ILE A 224 5.52 -9.95 8.30
N VAL A 225 5.53 -10.78 7.24
CA VAL A 225 4.86 -10.46 5.97
C VAL A 225 3.36 -10.24 6.18
N LYS A 226 2.70 -11.11 6.95
CA LYS A 226 1.27 -10.98 7.27
C LYS A 226 0.98 -9.70 8.03
N GLU A 227 1.67 -9.47 9.15
CA GLU A 227 1.43 -8.32 10.01
C GLU A 227 1.74 -7.00 9.28
N VAL A 228 2.81 -6.94 8.46
CA VAL A 228 3.11 -5.75 7.65
C VAL A 228 2.08 -5.55 6.54
N SER A 229 1.61 -6.63 5.90
CA SER A 229 0.56 -6.54 4.90
C SER A 229 -0.74 -6.03 5.51
N ASP A 230 -1.10 -6.47 6.71
CA ASP A 230 -2.25 -5.94 7.45
C ASP A 230 -2.10 -4.43 7.69
N VAL A 231 -0.93 -3.97 8.16
CA VAL A 231 -0.67 -2.53 8.37
C VAL A 231 -0.75 -1.74 7.07
N VAL A 232 -0.07 -2.19 6.01
CA VAL A 232 -0.01 -1.48 4.73
C VAL A 232 -1.36 -1.45 4.05
N LEU A 233 -2.04 -2.59 3.96
CA LEU A 233 -3.34 -2.65 3.33
C LEU A 233 -4.33 -1.79 4.09
N ASN A 234 -4.37 -1.85 5.43
CA ASN A 234 -5.20 -0.95 6.23
C ASN A 234 -4.80 0.53 6.11
N ALA A 235 -3.61 0.89 5.62
CA ALA A 235 -3.23 2.29 5.42
C ALA A 235 -3.61 2.87 4.05
N ILE A 236 -3.98 2.04 3.08
CA ILE A 236 -4.23 2.46 1.69
C ILE A 236 -5.70 2.25 1.27
N GLU A 237 -6.12 3.02 0.27
CA GLU A 237 -7.45 3.03 -0.35
C GLU A 237 -7.32 3.20 -1.88
N ASP A 238 -8.43 3.10 -2.62
CA ASP A 238 -8.49 3.35 -4.07
C ASP A 238 -7.56 2.45 -4.91
N VAL A 239 -7.37 1.19 -4.49
CA VAL A 239 -6.59 0.18 -5.22
C VAL A 239 -7.33 -1.15 -5.30
N ASN A 240 -7.04 -1.93 -6.34
CA ASN A 240 -7.48 -3.32 -6.44
C ASN A 240 -6.34 -4.25 -6.04
N ILE A 241 -6.64 -5.26 -5.22
CA ILE A 241 -5.65 -6.19 -4.68
C ILE A 241 -6.02 -7.62 -5.06
N GLY A 242 -5.06 -8.36 -5.59
CA GLY A 242 -5.11 -9.82 -5.73
C GLY A 242 -3.95 -10.48 -5.00
N ILE A 243 -4.07 -11.77 -4.70
CA ILE A 243 -3.07 -12.51 -3.94
C ILE A 243 -2.76 -13.83 -4.66
N MET A 244 -1.47 -14.05 -4.86
CA MET A 244 -0.88 -15.33 -5.20
C MET A 244 -0.02 -15.81 -4.04
N ARG A 245 0.10 -17.14 -3.94
CA ARG A 245 1.04 -17.79 -3.02
C ARG A 245 1.79 -18.88 -3.75
N PHE A 246 2.98 -19.22 -3.26
CA PHE A 246 3.67 -20.40 -3.75
C PHE A 246 2.91 -21.68 -3.35
N ASN A 247 3.03 -22.68 -4.22
CA ASN A 247 2.79 -24.08 -3.88
C ASN A 247 4.03 -24.65 -3.20
N ASP A 248 3.91 -25.87 -2.66
CA ASP A 248 4.97 -26.55 -1.94
C ASP A 248 6.15 -26.94 -2.84
N ASN A 249 5.92 -27.19 -4.12
CA ASN A 249 6.97 -27.64 -5.04
C ASN A 249 7.03 -26.89 -6.37
N GLU A 250 5.89 -26.56 -6.98
CA GLU A 250 5.84 -26.04 -8.35
C GLU A 250 4.79 -24.94 -8.54
N GLY A 251 5.22 -23.81 -9.08
CA GLY A 251 4.42 -22.59 -9.30
C GLY A 251 3.63 -22.07 -8.09
N GLY A 252 2.54 -21.39 -8.39
CA GLY A 252 1.68 -20.79 -7.36
C GLY A 252 0.39 -20.22 -7.94
N PRO A 253 -0.80 -20.59 -7.42
CA PRO A 253 -2.08 -20.14 -7.96
C PRO A 253 -2.47 -18.74 -7.46
N VAL A 254 -3.43 -18.14 -8.15
CA VAL A 254 -4.16 -16.94 -7.67
C VAL A 254 -5.20 -17.39 -6.65
N ILE A 255 -4.96 -17.13 -5.37
CA ILE A 255 -5.86 -17.53 -4.26
C ILE A 255 -6.88 -16.47 -3.88
N GLN A 256 -6.71 -15.25 -4.39
CA GLN A 256 -7.66 -14.14 -4.28
C GLN A 256 -7.62 -13.36 -5.58
N ASP A 257 -8.77 -13.26 -6.26
CA ASP A 257 -8.95 -12.43 -7.44
C ASP A 257 -8.63 -10.95 -7.14
N ILE A 258 -8.19 -10.21 -8.16
CA ILE A 258 -7.97 -8.77 -8.08
C ILE A 258 -9.32 -8.07 -7.96
N VAL A 259 -9.58 -7.61 -6.74
CA VAL A 259 -10.84 -6.94 -6.38
C VAL A 259 -10.57 -5.63 -5.66
N ASP A 260 -11.57 -4.75 -5.67
CA ASP A 260 -11.55 -3.47 -4.95
C ASP A 260 -11.26 -3.69 -3.46
N LEU A 261 -10.18 -3.07 -2.97
CA LEU A 261 -9.71 -3.25 -1.59
C LEU A 261 -10.74 -2.73 -0.58
N ASP A 262 -11.36 -1.59 -0.86
CA ASP A 262 -12.21 -0.90 0.11
C ASP A 262 -13.49 -1.68 0.42
N THR A 263 -14.00 -2.42 -0.56
CA THR A 263 -15.17 -3.31 -0.41
C THR A 263 -14.81 -4.73 0.03
N ASN A 264 -13.58 -5.19 -0.17
CA ASN A 264 -13.18 -6.59 0.08
C ASN A 264 -12.06 -6.77 1.12
N ARG A 265 -11.68 -5.70 1.83
CA ARG A 265 -10.56 -5.65 2.79
C ARG A 265 -10.48 -6.87 3.71
N VAL A 266 -11.59 -7.22 4.35
CA VAL A 266 -11.64 -8.34 5.31
C VAL A 266 -11.27 -9.67 4.63
N ALA A 267 -11.73 -9.92 3.41
CA ALA A 267 -11.43 -11.13 2.66
C ALA A 267 -9.95 -11.18 2.24
N ILE A 268 -9.41 -10.06 1.75
CA ILE A 268 -8.01 -9.92 1.36
C ILE A 268 -7.09 -10.17 2.57
N LEU A 269 -7.34 -9.52 3.71
CA LEU A 269 -6.55 -9.73 4.92
C LEU A 269 -6.66 -11.18 5.42
N ALA A 270 -7.84 -11.80 5.33
CA ALA A 270 -8.02 -13.20 5.70
C ALA A 270 -7.24 -14.16 4.78
N ALA A 271 -7.19 -13.87 3.47
CA ALA A 271 -6.41 -14.65 2.51
C ALA A 271 -4.91 -14.59 2.81
N ILE A 272 -4.35 -13.40 3.10
CA ILE A 272 -2.94 -13.23 3.48
C ILE A 272 -2.66 -13.94 4.81
N ASN A 273 -3.47 -13.71 5.83
CA ASN A 273 -3.28 -14.29 7.16
C ASN A 273 -3.41 -15.83 7.17
N GLY A 274 -4.14 -16.39 6.20
CA GLY A 274 -4.28 -17.82 5.99
C GLY A 274 -3.08 -18.53 5.35
N ILE A 275 -2.09 -17.80 4.84
CA ILE A 275 -0.88 -18.41 4.24
C ILE A 275 -0.02 -19.02 5.34
N VAL A 276 0.44 -20.25 5.17
CA VAL A 276 1.31 -20.94 6.13
C VAL A 276 2.63 -21.24 5.43
N ASP A 277 3.74 -21.17 6.16
CA ASP A 277 5.05 -21.56 5.63
C ASP A 277 5.11 -23.08 5.37
N GLY A 278 5.86 -23.45 4.33
CA GLY A 278 5.91 -24.82 3.82
C GLY A 278 6.50 -24.91 2.41
N GLY A 279 7.16 -26.04 2.13
CA GLY A 279 7.62 -26.32 0.77
C GLY A 279 8.85 -25.53 0.30
N ARG A 280 8.90 -25.31 -1.01
CA ARG A 280 10.02 -24.82 -1.81
C ARG A 280 9.74 -23.41 -2.34
N THR A 281 10.62 -22.90 -3.18
CA THR A 281 10.58 -21.51 -3.68
C THR A 281 10.46 -21.51 -5.21
N PRO A 282 9.30 -21.91 -5.78
CA PRO A 282 9.06 -21.99 -7.23
C PRO A 282 8.79 -20.59 -7.83
N LEU A 283 9.80 -19.74 -7.76
CA LEU A 283 9.69 -18.31 -7.97
C LEU A 283 9.39 -17.95 -9.44
N SER A 284 10.18 -18.44 -10.39
CA SER A 284 10.00 -18.20 -11.82
C SER A 284 8.70 -18.82 -12.34
N GLU A 285 8.34 -19.98 -11.81
CA GLU A 285 7.12 -20.70 -12.16
C GLU A 285 5.87 -19.94 -11.67
N THR A 286 5.92 -19.38 -10.46
CA THR A 286 4.82 -18.53 -9.95
C THR A 286 4.70 -17.23 -10.74
N LEU A 287 5.82 -16.60 -11.12
CA LEU A 287 5.79 -15.40 -11.96
C LEU A 287 5.30 -15.70 -13.38
N TYR A 288 5.57 -16.89 -13.90
CA TYR A 288 4.98 -17.38 -15.13
C TYR A 288 3.46 -17.49 -14.99
N GLU A 289 2.96 -18.10 -13.91
CA GLU A 289 1.52 -18.18 -13.63
C GLU A 289 0.88 -16.79 -13.52
N ALA A 290 1.56 -15.85 -12.85
CA ALA A 290 1.10 -14.46 -12.77
C ALA A 290 0.96 -13.83 -14.17
N ALA A 291 1.90 -14.11 -15.07
CA ALA A 291 1.81 -13.65 -16.45
C ALA A 291 0.61 -14.26 -17.21
N LEU A 292 0.23 -15.51 -16.91
CA LEU A 292 -0.98 -16.11 -17.48
C LEU A 292 -2.24 -15.40 -16.96
N TYR A 293 -2.30 -15.12 -15.67
CA TYR A 293 -3.43 -14.43 -15.03
C TYR A 293 -3.66 -13.03 -15.63
N TRP A 294 -2.63 -12.19 -15.67
CA TRP A 294 -2.71 -10.85 -16.26
C TRP A 294 -3.15 -10.83 -17.74
N ARG A 295 -3.03 -11.97 -18.43
CA ARG A 295 -3.31 -12.09 -19.86
C ARG A 295 -4.57 -12.89 -20.15
N GLY A 296 -5.26 -13.37 -19.12
CA GLY A 296 -6.46 -14.20 -19.25
C GLY A 296 -6.20 -15.48 -20.04
N MET A 297 -5.04 -16.11 -19.79
CA MET A 297 -4.62 -17.33 -20.46
C MET A 297 -5.07 -18.57 -19.67
N PRO A 298 -5.07 -19.78 -20.28
CA PRO A 298 -5.27 -21.01 -19.54
C PRO A 298 -4.30 -21.11 -18.36
N ALA A 299 -4.80 -21.44 -17.17
CA ALA A 299 -3.95 -21.66 -16.00
C ALA A 299 -3.05 -22.88 -16.23
N TYR A 300 -1.83 -22.84 -15.71
CA TYR A 300 -0.91 -23.97 -15.80
C TYR A 300 -0.71 -24.58 -14.42
N TYR A 301 -0.11 -23.85 -13.49
CA TYR A 301 0.09 -24.35 -12.13
C TYR A 301 -1.21 -24.34 -11.32
N GLY A 302 -2.12 -23.39 -11.56
CA GLY A 302 -3.45 -23.38 -10.94
C GLY A 302 -4.29 -24.63 -11.26
N GLU A 303 -4.24 -25.10 -12.51
CA GLU A 303 -4.96 -26.31 -12.96
C GLU A 303 -4.24 -27.59 -12.54
N ASN A 304 -2.91 -27.65 -12.70
CA ASN A 304 -2.17 -28.91 -12.59
C ASN A 304 -1.70 -29.23 -11.16
N VAL A 305 -1.62 -28.24 -10.27
CA VAL A 305 -1.14 -28.39 -8.88
C VAL A 305 -2.27 -28.10 -7.89
N ASN A 306 -2.88 -29.16 -7.35
CA ASN A 306 -4.06 -29.07 -6.49
C ASN A 306 -3.72 -28.98 -4.97
N GLU A 307 -2.67 -28.26 -4.63
CA GLU A 307 -2.29 -28.00 -3.23
C GLU A 307 -3.09 -26.83 -2.67
N HIS A 308 -3.26 -25.78 -3.48
CA HIS A 308 -4.06 -24.60 -3.21
C HIS A 308 -4.98 -24.34 -4.40
N VAL A 309 -6.24 -24.03 -4.09
CA VAL A 309 -7.27 -23.88 -5.12
C VAL A 309 -7.24 -22.44 -5.64
N THR A 310 -7.20 -22.29 -6.97
CA THR A 310 -7.39 -21.00 -7.62
C THR A 310 -8.74 -20.40 -7.22
N ASP A 311 -8.79 -19.11 -6.89
CA ASP A 311 -10.04 -18.42 -6.62
C ASP A 311 -10.98 -18.56 -7.84
N PRO A 312 -12.17 -19.16 -7.70
CA PRO A 312 -13.11 -19.28 -8.80
C PRO A 312 -13.50 -17.94 -9.43
N ALA A 313 -13.40 -16.82 -8.70
CA ALA A 313 -13.64 -15.48 -9.23
C ALA A 313 -12.53 -15.00 -10.18
N ALA A 314 -11.31 -15.53 -10.05
CA ALA A 314 -10.19 -15.23 -10.94
C ALA A 314 -10.27 -15.98 -12.28
N LEU A 315 -11.32 -16.79 -12.50
CA LEU A 315 -11.44 -17.70 -13.62
C LEU A 315 -12.66 -17.37 -14.50
N SER A 316 -12.41 -17.08 -15.78
CA SER A 316 -13.46 -16.95 -16.80
C SER A 316 -14.08 -18.30 -17.18
N GLN A 317 -13.36 -19.40 -16.89
CA GLN A 317 -13.81 -20.77 -17.10
C GLN A 317 -13.16 -21.68 -16.04
N LEU A 318 -13.95 -22.56 -15.43
CA LEU A 318 -13.49 -23.45 -14.34
C LEU A 318 -12.87 -24.78 -14.82
N THR A 319 -13.15 -25.24 -16.03
CA THR A 319 -12.62 -26.53 -16.51
C THR A 319 -12.54 -26.58 -18.05
N PRO A 320 -11.32 -26.66 -18.63
CA PRO A 320 -10.05 -26.35 -17.97
C PRO A 320 -10.05 -24.92 -17.41
N GLU A 321 -9.28 -24.67 -16.36
CA GLU A 321 -9.11 -23.35 -15.76
C GLU A 321 -8.55 -22.36 -16.78
N ILE A 322 -9.26 -21.26 -16.98
CA ILE A 322 -8.82 -20.13 -17.80
C ILE A 322 -9.01 -18.88 -16.97
N TYR A 323 -7.91 -18.16 -16.76
CA TYR A 323 -7.93 -16.92 -16.01
C TYR A 323 -8.83 -15.87 -16.65
N GLU A 324 -9.54 -15.12 -15.82
CA GLU A 324 -10.16 -13.86 -16.19
C GLU A 324 -9.11 -12.76 -16.07
N ALA A 325 -8.75 -12.13 -17.19
CA ALA A 325 -7.76 -11.05 -17.17
C ALA A 325 -8.31 -9.86 -16.37
N PRO A 326 -7.58 -9.34 -15.38
CA PRO A 326 -7.98 -8.14 -14.65
C PRO A 326 -8.19 -6.95 -15.59
N GLU A 327 -9.15 -6.08 -15.29
CA GLU A 327 -9.40 -4.90 -16.10
C GLU A 327 -8.21 -3.94 -16.01
N MET A 328 -7.56 -3.67 -17.15
CA MET A 328 -6.42 -2.76 -17.25
C MET A 328 -6.82 -1.47 -17.97
N LEU A 329 -6.95 -0.38 -17.21
CA LEU A 329 -7.22 0.95 -17.77
C LEU A 329 -5.91 1.56 -18.32
N SER A 330 -5.97 2.19 -19.50
CA SER A 330 -4.77 2.74 -20.17
C SER A 330 -4.05 3.86 -19.40
N CYS A 331 -4.66 4.38 -18.33
CA CYS A 331 -4.13 5.47 -17.52
C CYS A 331 -3.69 5.01 -16.11
N THR A 332 -3.79 3.72 -15.79
CA THR A 332 -3.38 3.17 -14.49
C THR A 332 -2.12 2.33 -14.66
N LYS A 333 -1.31 2.28 -13.60
CA LYS A 333 -0.17 1.38 -13.53
C LYS A 333 -0.62 0.13 -12.77
N ASN A 334 -0.17 -1.04 -13.21
CA ASN A 334 -0.40 -2.31 -12.52
C ASN A 334 0.92 -2.86 -12.02
N PHE A 335 0.91 -3.49 -10.86
CA PHE A 335 2.12 -3.88 -10.14
C PHE A 335 2.05 -5.33 -9.69
N ASN A 336 3.19 -6.04 -9.79
CA ASN A 336 3.43 -7.25 -9.03
C ASN A 336 4.30 -6.88 -7.83
N VAL A 337 3.87 -7.25 -6.62
CA VAL A 337 4.64 -7.09 -5.38
C VAL A 337 5.02 -8.48 -4.90
N LEU A 338 6.27 -8.88 -5.15
CA LEU A 338 6.81 -10.16 -4.72
C LEU A 338 7.49 -10.01 -3.36
N LEU A 339 7.08 -10.85 -2.40
CA LEU A 339 7.64 -10.91 -1.05
C LEU A 339 8.26 -12.29 -0.83
N THR A 340 9.59 -12.40 -0.94
CA THR A 340 10.36 -13.65 -0.83
C THR A 340 11.66 -13.45 -0.05
N ASP A 341 12.10 -14.47 0.67
CA ASP A 341 13.35 -14.46 1.45
C ASP A 341 14.43 -15.39 0.88
N GLY A 342 14.12 -16.15 -0.15
CA GLY A 342 14.90 -17.28 -0.63
C GLY A 342 15.35 -17.16 -2.08
N GLU A 343 16.42 -17.88 -2.41
CA GLU A 343 16.75 -18.18 -3.80
C GLU A 343 15.77 -19.22 -4.36
N PRO A 344 15.57 -19.26 -5.69
CA PRO A 344 14.78 -20.30 -6.36
C PRO A 344 15.18 -21.73 -5.97
N VAL A 345 14.21 -22.53 -5.54
CA VAL A 345 14.40 -23.95 -5.22
C VAL A 345 13.24 -24.73 -5.82
N ASP A 346 13.54 -25.82 -6.54
CA ASP A 346 12.57 -26.60 -7.32
C ASP A 346 11.76 -25.69 -8.26
N ASP A 347 12.49 -24.93 -9.09
CA ASP A 347 11.97 -23.86 -9.95
C ASP A 347 12.57 -24.00 -11.35
N GLY A 348 12.28 -25.11 -12.02
CA GLY A 348 13.03 -25.58 -13.19
C GLY A 348 12.24 -25.65 -14.49
N GLU A 349 10.92 -25.53 -14.44
CA GLU A 349 10.07 -25.79 -15.60
C GLU A 349 9.92 -24.59 -16.53
N THR A 350 10.02 -23.37 -15.99
CA THR A 350 9.76 -22.11 -16.69
C THR A 350 10.50 -21.95 -18.02
N PRO A 351 11.78 -22.35 -18.20
CA PRO A 351 12.47 -22.28 -19.49
C PRO A 351 11.78 -23.03 -20.63
N SER A 352 11.01 -24.08 -20.31
CA SER A 352 10.26 -24.85 -21.31
C SER A 352 8.90 -24.23 -21.65
N LEU A 353 8.42 -23.26 -20.85
CA LEU A 353 7.08 -22.70 -20.91
C LEU A 353 7.04 -21.26 -21.48
N VAL A 354 8.07 -20.45 -21.23
CA VAL A 354 8.06 -19.00 -21.54
C VAL A 354 7.88 -18.67 -23.02
N ASP A 355 8.35 -19.52 -23.93
CA ASP A 355 8.19 -19.30 -25.37
C ASP A 355 6.72 -19.45 -25.82
N GLY A 356 5.87 -20.04 -24.98
CA GLY A 356 4.42 -20.04 -25.14
C GLY A 356 3.76 -18.70 -24.82
N LEU A 357 4.45 -17.79 -24.10
CA LEU A 357 3.89 -16.47 -23.79
C LEU A 357 3.87 -15.58 -25.03
N PRO A 358 2.72 -14.97 -25.37
CA PRO A 358 2.65 -14.18 -26.59
C PRO A 358 3.54 -12.93 -26.50
N ASN A 359 4.33 -12.72 -27.56
CA ASN A 359 5.35 -11.67 -27.67
C ASN A 359 6.54 -11.81 -26.70
N TRP A 360 6.79 -12.97 -26.09
CA TRP A 360 7.98 -13.21 -25.25
C TRP A 360 9.27 -12.77 -25.97
N ALA A 361 9.56 -13.34 -27.13
CA ALA A 361 10.81 -13.04 -27.82
C ALA A 361 10.95 -11.58 -28.28
N ALA A 362 9.83 -10.90 -28.55
CA ALA A 362 9.84 -9.48 -28.90
C ALA A 362 10.03 -8.59 -27.66
N GLY A 363 9.45 -8.96 -26.51
CA GLY A 363 9.54 -8.22 -25.26
C GLY A 363 10.86 -8.45 -24.52
N ALA A 364 11.26 -9.71 -24.37
CA ALA A 364 12.50 -10.13 -23.73
C ALA A 364 13.72 -10.01 -24.64
N GLY A 365 13.53 -9.87 -25.95
CA GLY A 365 14.61 -9.78 -26.94
C GLY A 365 15.32 -11.10 -27.22
N GLN A 366 14.77 -12.23 -26.79
CA GLN A 366 15.38 -13.57 -26.89
C GLN A 366 14.34 -14.70 -26.90
N VAL A 367 14.72 -15.87 -27.42
CA VAL A 367 13.94 -17.12 -27.32
C VAL A 367 14.43 -17.89 -26.12
N GLY A 368 13.52 -18.48 -25.35
CA GLY A 368 13.80 -19.16 -24.09
C GLY A 368 14.35 -18.21 -23.04
N CYS A 369 15.13 -18.76 -22.12
CA CYS A 369 15.78 -18.04 -21.01
C CYS A 369 17.30 -18.13 -21.12
N THR A 370 18.00 -17.22 -20.45
CA THR A 370 19.46 -17.09 -20.53
C THR A 370 20.23 -18.10 -19.69
N GLY A 371 19.57 -18.78 -18.75
CA GLY A 371 20.17 -19.76 -17.84
C GLY A 371 19.74 -21.21 -18.09
N THR A 372 20.30 -22.13 -17.30
CA THR A 372 19.87 -23.55 -17.23
C THR A 372 19.78 -24.10 -15.79
N ASN A 373 19.62 -23.24 -14.77
CA ASN A 373 19.53 -23.56 -13.35
C ASN A 373 18.12 -23.29 -12.77
N MET A 374 17.93 -23.50 -11.47
CA MET A 374 16.68 -23.14 -10.78
C MET A 374 16.45 -21.62 -10.83
N GLY A 375 15.22 -21.23 -11.14
CA GLY A 375 14.76 -19.85 -11.29
C GLY A 375 15.28 -19.12 -12.51
N ASP A 376 15.68 -19.85 -13.53
CA ASP A 376 15.85 -19.22 -14.83
C ASP A 376 14.53 -18.63 -15.31
N CYS A 377 14.61 -17.56 -16.10
CA CYS A 377 13.47 -16.76 -16.60
C CYS A 377 12.96 -15.66 -15.67
N LEU A 378 13.62 -15.43 -14.52
CA LEU A 378 13.45 -14.22 -13.71
C LEU A 378 13.95 -12.95 -14.39
#